data_AF-A0A975FY61-F1
#
_entry.id   AF-A0A975FY61-F1
#
_cell.length_a   1.000
_cell.length_b   1.000
_cell.length_c   1.000
_cell.angle_alpha   90.00
_cell.angle_beta   90.00
_cell.angle_gamma   90.00
#
_symmetry.space_group_name_H-M   'P 1'
#
loop_
_entity.id
_entity.type
_entity.pdbx_description
1 polymer ?
#
loop_
_entity_poly.entity_id
_entity_poly.type
_entity_poly.pdbx_seq_one_letter_code
_entity_poly.pdbx_strand_id
1 'polypeptide(L)'
;MSNNTEPFGFIAFKFDERTKSPKGFILTYKRSELDLWLAQPNTSESEGAPGKDRATSDRAEEGVEQSESETLSRLLKSYSKSMSSIRSTFTLTLVLGPAMQVGTINTSLIPHAEKHLTKLADDEKSKIYSFSIADSVEIARKVNKYMETKDGFDQLPSAILLTIGAIFDSQFSEILKYFLSIRPERYKSSDKALSLKEIFSMKSLDDVIEKVIVDEIADKMRGSHAEQIDFVEKQFDVDIISSYSRWPEFIEIFERRNLAAHGNLVVNGIYLKKCAAAGAGVNSLPKIDAKLEIDAQYLNSSVDILTEFGLLLISTLWRKHKAPNDEASFQLINDLCVTFIKEKRYMLAIRLLESGLQKKKVVCPDIILKMMTVNLANAHKKAGNIAKCKDILDNADFSAANDSFQLCVAALHEDIPRVISLMAPVAQGGQVHAGNFRDWPVLDWVRDHPDVVVKFEEVYGEPIQKKVDEDIRDEIIVEDVADLNDVDDTGTVH
;
A
#
# COMPACT_ATOMS: atom_id res chain seq x y z
N MET A 1 59.87 -25.19 -7.78
CA MET A 1 59.75 -24.28 -8.94
C MET A 1 58.30 -23.83 -9.00
N SER A 2 57.98 -22.66 -8.44
CA SER A 2 56.64 -22.07 -8.50
C SER A 2 56.46 -21.49 -9.90
N ASN A 3 55.63 -22.11 -10.73
CA ASN A 3 55.16 -21.49 -11.97
C ASN A 3 54.40 -20.23 -11.60
N ASN A 4 55.08 -19.09 -11.72
CA ASN A 4 54.53 -17.75 -11.53
C ASN A 4 53.76 -17.37 -12.81
N THR A 5 52.76 -18.17 -13.17
CA THR A 5 51.78 -17.79 -14.20
C THR A 5 50.91 -16.69 -13.62
N GLU A 6 50.92 -15.52 -14.25
CA GLU A 6 49.98 -14.46 -13.90
C GLU A 6 48.55 -15.02 -13.86
N PRO A 7 47.75 -14.65 -12.84
CA PRO A 7 46.37 -15.10 -12.75
C PRO A 7 45.58 -14.59 -13.96
N PHE A 8 44.65 -15.41 -14.45
CA PHE A 8 43.80 -15.02 -15.58
C PHE A 8 42.83 -13.90 -15.18
N GLY A 9 42.37 -13.90 -13.93
CA GLY A 9 41.61 -12.78 -13.36
C GLY A 9 41.40 -12.90 -11.85
N PHE A 10 40.59 -11.99 -11.32
CA PHE A 10 40.31 -11.84 -9.89
C PHE A 10 38.81 -11.70 -9.61
N ILE A 11 38.36 -12.28 -8.50
CA ILE A 11 37.08 -11.95 -7.88
C ILE A 11 37.32 -11.49 -6.45
N ALA A 12 36.68 -10.40 -6.05
CA ALA A 12 36.76 -9.88 -4.69
C ALA A 12 35.40 -9.51 -4.14
N PHE A 13 35.22 -9.69 -2.83
CA PHE A 13 34.01 -9.43 -2.08
C PHE A 13 34.30 -8.40 -0.98
N LYS A 14 33.38 -7.47 -0.75
CA LYS A 14 33.40 -6.52 0.38
C LYS A 14 32.36 -6.90 1.40
N PHE A 15 32.68 -6.71 2.68
CA PHE A 15 31.79 -7.04 3.78
C PHE A 15 31.46 -5.79 4.63
N ASP A 16 30.27 -5.79 5.20
CA ASP A 16 29.92 -4.87 6.28
C ASP A 16 30.63 -5.28 7.57
N GLU A 17 31.31 -4.35 8.22
CA GLU A 17 32.05 -4.63 9.45
C GLU A 17 31.15 -5.06 10.62
N ARG A 18 29.90 -4.58 10.65
CA ARG A 18 28.94 -4.85 11.74
C ARG A 18 28.17 -6.13 11.47
N THR A 19 27.61 -6.28 10.27
CA THR A 19 26.72 -7.42 9.96
C THR A 19 27.46 -8.62 9.37
N LYS A 20 28.76 -8.48 9.06
CA LYS A 20 29.58 -9.47 8.35
C LYS A 20 28.96 -9.93 7.01
N SER A 21 27.98 -9.20 6.49
CA SER A 21 27.26 -9.53 5.26
C SER A 21 27.96 -8.94 4.04
N PRO A 22 27.95 -9.61 2.88
CA PRO A 22 28.56 -9.08 1.67
C PRO A 22 27.81 -7.83 1.19
N LYS A 23 28.55 -6.76 0.90
CA LYS A 23 28.03 -5.51 0.30
C LYS A 23 28.08 -5.49 -1.22
N GLY A 24 28.88 -6.36 -1.81
CA GLY A 24 29.08 -6.43 -3.24
C GLY A 24 30.35 -7.18 -3.60
N PHE A 25 30.53 -7.38 -4.90
CA PHE A 25 31.73 -8.02 -5.45
C PHE A 25 32.16 -7.36 -6.74
N ILE A 26 33.39 -7.63 -7.15
CA ILE A 26 33.92 -7.32 -8.48
C ILE A 26 34.52 -8.58 -9.10
N LEU A 27 34.25 -8.81 -10.39
CA LEU A 27 34.96 -9.77 -11.23
C LEU A 27 35.75 -8.96 -12.27
N THR A 28 37.08 -9.09 -12.31
CA THR A 28 37.93 -8.33 -13.24
C THR A 28 39.12 -9.15 -13.72
N TYR A 29 39.59 -8.85 -14.93
CA TYR A 29 40.82 -9.42 -15.50
C TYR A 29 42.05 -8.53 -15.25
N LYS A 30 41.87 -7.34 -14.65
CA LYS A 30 42.95 -6.38 -14.40
C LYS A 30 43.13 -6.11 -12.92
N ARG A 31 44.37 -6.22 -12.46
CA ARG A 31 44.72 -5.92 -11.07
C ARG A 31 44.41 -4.46 -10.69
N SER A 32 44.63 -3.52 -11.61
CA SER A 32 44.36 -2.10 -11.39
C SER A 32 42.89 -1.78 -11.11
N GLU A 33 41.95 -2.48 -11.76
CA GLU A 33 40.51 -2.31 -11.52
C GLU A 33 40.10 -2.85 -10.15
N LEU A 34 40.70 -3.97 -9.71
CA LEU A 34 40.51 -4.52 -8.38
C LEU A 34 40.98 -3.55 -7.29
N ASP A 35 42.20 -3.01 -7.42
CA ASP A 35 42.77 -2.11 -6.42
C ASP A 35 41.95 -0.80 -6.33
N LEU A 36 41.50 -0.27 -7.47
CA LEU A 36 40.57 0.88 -7.53
C LEU A 36 39.24 0.58 -6.83
N TRP A 37 38.66 -0.60 -7.07
CA TRP A 37 37.40 -1.00 -6.46
C TRP A 37 37.52 -1.18 -4.94
N LEU A 38 38.62 -1.75 -4.46
CA LEU A 38 38.90 -1.91 -3.03
C LEU A 38 39.02 -0.55 -2.33
N ALA A 39 39.63 0.44 -2.98
CA ALA A 39 39.81 1.79 -2.44
C ALA A 39 38.51 2.62 -2.31
N GLN A 40 37.42 2.22 -2.96
CA GLN A 40 36.14 2.93 -2.85
C GLN A 40 35.54 2.79 -1.42
N PRO A 41 35.08 3.89 -0.79
CA PRO A 41 34.46 3.82 0.53
C PRO A 41 33.18 2.98 0.50
N ASN A 42 32.93 2.25 1.59
CA ASN A 42 31.70 1.50 1.77
C ASN A 42 30.52 2.47 1.92
N THR A 43 29.76 2.73 0.85
CA THR A 43 28.47 3.45 0.96
C THR A 43 27.41 2.51 1.53
N SER A 44 26.72 2.95 2.59
CA SER A 44 25.74 2.17 3.34
C SER A 44 24.40 2.88 3.42
N GLU A 45 23.34 2.26 2.92
CA GLU A 45 21.94 2.37 3.37
C GLU A 45 21.29 1.00 3.06
N SER A 46 20.44 0.36 3.85
CA SER A 46 19.47 0.83 4.85
C SER A 46 19.23 -0.25 5.93
N GLU A 47 18.63 0.20 7.03
CA GLU A 47 18.34 -0.52 8.27
C GLU A 47 17.16 -1.50 8.15
N GLY A 48 17.18 -2.52 9.01
CA GLY A 48 16.26 -3.65 8.98
C GLY A 48 14.83 -3.36 9.43
N ALA A 49 13.91 -4.20 8.96
CA ALA A 49 12.52 -4.25 9.36
C ALA A 49 12.24 -5.39 10.36
N PRO A 50 11.38 -5.21 11.38
CA PRO A 50 10.95 -6.26 12.29
C PRO A 50 9.74 -7.05 11.74
N GLY A 51 9.63 -8.31 12.17
CA GLY A 51 8.63 -9.29 11.73
C GLY A 51 7.17 -8.96 12.07
N LYS A 52 6.26 -9.61 11.35
CA LYS A 52 4.81 -9.61 11.59
C LYS A 52 4.19 -10.96 11.26
N ASP A 53 3.47 -11.51 12.23
CA ASP A 53 2.47 -12.57 12.04
C ASP A 53 1.18 -11.99 11.45
N ARG A 54 0.48 -12.81 10.65
CA ARG A 54 -0.83 -12.52 10.08
C ARG A 54 -1.77 -13.70 10.28
N ALA A 55 -3.01 -13.41 10.67
CA ALA A 55 -4.14 -14.32 10.65
C ALA A 55 -5.24 -13.75 9.74
N THR A 56 -5.98 -14.63 9.04
CA THR A 56 -7.21 -14.34 8.30
C THR A 56 -8.26 -15.40 8.63
N SER A 57 -9.51 -14.97 8.83
CA SER A 57 -10.68 -15.84 9.03
C SER A 57 -11.58 -15.80 7.80
N ASP A 58 -12.21 -16.93 7.48
CA ASP A 58 -13.09 -17.10 6.32
C ASP A 58 -14.59 -17.11 6.66
N ARG A 59 -15.35 -17.00 5.57
CA ARG A 59 -16.78 -16.70 5.36
C ARG A 59 -17.82 -17.67 5.94
N ALA A 60 -19.05 -17.16 6.03
CA ALA A 60 -20.25 -17.91 5.65
C ALA A 60 -21.14 -17.02 4.77
N GLU A 61 -21.54 -17.54 3.60
CA GLU A 61 -22.54 -16.94 2.71
C GLU A 61 -23.92 -17.54 3.03
N GLU A 62 -24.91 -16.68 3.26
CA GLU A 62 -26.31 -17.02 3.02
C GLU A 62 -26.95 -15.88 2.25
N GLY A 63 -27.60 -16.24 1.14
CA GLY A 63 -28.22 -15.30 0.21
C GLY A 63 -29.38 -14.55 0.86
N VAL A 64 -29.26 -13.24 0.90
CA VAL A 64 -30.35 -12.31 1.17
C VAL A 64 -30.29 -11.23 0.11
N GLU A 65 -31.45 -10.88 -0.44
CA GLU A 65 -31.65 -9.79 -1.38
C GLU A 65 -31.03 -8.50 -0.82
N GLN A 66 -29.86 -8.10 -1.35
CA GLN A 66 -29.01 -7.08 -0.73
C GLN A 66 -29.55 -5.68 -0.95
N SER A 67 -29.61 -4.89 0.12
CA SER A 67 -29.89 -3.46 0.03
C SER A 67 -28.78 -2.74 -0.75
N GLU A 68 -29.10 -1.71 -1.53
CA GLU A 68 -28.12 -0.98 -2.34
C GLU A 68 -26.95 -0.39 -1.53
N SER A 69 -27.17 -0.05 -0.25
CA SER A 69 -26.15 0.44 0.70
C SER A 69 -25.10 -0.63 1.01
N GLU A 70 -25.50 -1.90 1.04
CA GLU A 70 -24.60 -3.03 1.24
C GLU A 70 -23.69 -3.26 0.02
N THR A 71 -24.20 -3.03 -1.18
CA THR A 71 -23.40 -3.09 -2.43
C THR A 71 -22.32 -2.01 -2.45
N LEU A 72 -22.66 -0.77 -2.09
CA LEU A 72 -21.68 0.32 -1.97
C LEU A 72 -20.65 0.05 -0.88
N SER A 73 -21.09 -0.50 0.26
CA SER A 73 -20.21 -0.91 1.33
C SER A 73 -19.19 -1.95 0.86
N ARG A 74 -19.64 -2.94 0.08
CA ARG A 74 -18.76 -3.95 -0.52
C ARG A 74 -17.81 -3.36 -1.56
N LEU A 75 -18.29 -2.47 -2.43
CA LEU A 75 -17.47 -1.79 -3.43
C LEU A 75 -16.31 -1.01 -2.75
N LEU A 76 -16.63 -0.24 -1.72
CA LEU A 76 -15.66 0.56 -0.97
C LEU A 76 -14.67 -0.33 -0.19
N LYS A 77 -15.14 -1.39 0.47
CA LYS A 77 -14.26 -2.38 1.13
C LYS A 77 -13.36 -3.12 0.14
N SER A 78 -13.90 -3.53 -1.01
CA SER A 78 -13.16 -4.21 -2.09
C SER A 78 -12.05 -3.31 -2.64
N TYR A 79 -12.36 -2.04 -2.89
CA TYR A 79 -11.39 -1.03 -3.31
C TYR A 79 -10.23 -0.91 -2.31
N SER A 80 -10.57 -0.67 -1.04
CA SER A 80 -9.58 -0.53 0.04
C SER A 80 -8.73 -1.79 0.22
N LYS A 81 -9.36 -2.97 0.15
CA LYS A 81 -8.67 -4.27 0.26
C LYS A 81 -7.70 -4.45 -0.89
N SER A 82 -8.12 -4.19 -2.13
CA SER A 82 -7.26 -4.33 -3.32
C SER A 82 -5.99 -3.47 -3.22
N MET A 83 -6.15 -2.20 -2.85
CA MET A 83 -5.03 -1.28 -2.65
C MET A 83 -4.11 -1.70 -1.48
N SER A 84 -4.70 -2.16 -0.37
CA SER A 84 -3.91 -2.57 0.81
C SER A 84 -3.18 -3.89 0.57
N SER A 85 -3.77 -4.83 -0.19
CA SER A 85 -3.15 -6.08 -0.60
C SER A 85 -1.93 -5.83 -1.47
N ILE A 86 -2.05 -5.05 -2.55
CA ILE A 86 -0.89 -4.77 -3.42
C ILE A 86 0.22 -4.05 -2.66
N ARG A 87 -0.14 -3.13 -1.75
CA ARG A 87 0.82 -2.45 -0.87
C ARG A 87 1.60 -3.43 -0.01
N SER A 88 0.89 -4.34 0.65
CA SER A 88 1.52 -5.35 1.46
C SER A 88 2.48 -6.22 0.64
N THR A 89 2.05 -6.66 -0.54
CA THR A 89 2.84 -7.55 -1.39
C THR A 89 4.12 -6.87 -1.83
N PHE A 90 4.04 -5.66 -2.42
CA PHE A 90 5.27 -5.01 -2.88
C PHE A 90 6.18 -4.60 -1.73
N THR A 91 5.63 -4.22 -0.56
CA THR A 91 6.45 -3.84 0.59
C THR A 91 7.31 -5.03 1.02
N LEU A 92 6.74 -6.23 1.04
CA LEU A 92 7.49 -7.46 1.31
C LEU A 92 8.51 -7.75 0.20
N THR A 93 8.11 -7.68 -1.06
CA THR A 93 8.99 -7.97 -2.21
C THR A 93 10.21 -7.06 -2.25
N LEU A 94 10.03 -5.76 -2.01
CA LEU A 94 11.13 -4.78 -2.02
C LEU A 94 12.09 -4.97 -0.84
N VAL A 95 11.59 -5.40 0.32
CA VAL A 95 12.43 -5.76 1.48
C VAL A 95 13.24 -7.03 1.21
N LEU A 96 12.63 -8.03 0.56
CA LEU A 96 13.28 -9.30 0.28
C LEU A 96 14.32 -9.23 -0.86
N GLY A 97 14.18 -8.31 -1.81
CA GLY A 97 15.09 -8.20 -2.96
C GLY A 97 16.57 -8.11 -2.56
N PRO A 98 16.99 -7.12 -1.74
CA PRO A 98 18.36 -7.01 -1.26
C PRO A 98 18.82 -8.25 -0.47
N ALA A 99 17.94 -8.82 0.36
CA ALA A 99 18.24 -10.02 1.13
C ALA A 99 18.49 -11.24 0.23
N MET A 100 17.71 -11.41 -0.84
CA MET A 100 17.89 -12.47 -1.85
C MET A 100 19.19 -12.31 -2.63
N GLN A 101 19.57 -11.07 -2.97
CA GLN A 101 20.85 -10.76 -3.63
C GLN A 101 22.03 -11.13 -2.73
N VAL A 102 22.00 -10.71 -1.45
CA VAL A 102 23.00 -11.07 -0.43
C VAL A 102 23.05 -12.60 -0.24
N GLY A 103 21.88 -13.24 -0.18
CA GLY A 103 21.75 -14.69 -0.09
C GLY A 103 22.43 -15.42 -1.25
N THR A 104 22.29 -14.93 -2.48
CA THR A 104 22.95 -15.54 -3.66
C THR A 104 24.47 -15.40 -3.59
N ILE A 105 24.98 -14.25 -3.12
CA ILE A 105 26.44 -14.07 -2.92
C ILE A 105 26.95 -15.09 -1.89
N ASN A 106 26.28 -15.22 -0.75
CA ASN A 106 26.69 -16.09 0.34
C ASN A 106 26.53 -17.59 0.05
N THR A 107 25.56 -17.98 -0.77
CA THR A 107 25.26 -19.41 -1.02
C THR A 107 25.88 -19.94 -2.32
N SER A 108 26.20 -19.06 -3.28
CA SER A 108 26.71 -19.46 -4.60
C SER A 108 28.10 -18.92 -4.90
N LEU A 109 28.33 -17.61 -4.79
CA LEU A 109 29.58 -16.98 -5.25
C LEU A 109 30.74 -17.20 -4.27
N ILE A 110 30.54 -16.85 -2.99
CA ILE A 110 31.59 -17.00 -1.95
C ILE A 110 31.99 -18.47 -1.78
N PRO A 111 31.06 -19.44 -1.60
CA PRO A 111 31.44 -20.83 -1.40
C PRO A 111 32.16 -21.43 -2.61
N HIS A 112 31.78 -21.01 -3.82
CA HIS A 112 32.49 -21.43 -5.03
C HIS A 112 33.91 -20.86 -5.06
N ALA A 113 34.08 -19.58 -4.75
CA ALA A 113 35.40 -18.95 -4.68
C ALA A 113 36.30 -19.63 -3.64
N GLU A 114 35.77 -19.90 -2.45
CA GLU A 114 36.50 -20.55 -1.36
C GLU A 114 36.95 -21.98 -1.70
N LYS A 115 36.12 -22.73 -2.42
CA LYS A 115 36.39 -24.15 -2.73
C LYS A 115 37.25 -24.36 -3.96
N HIS A 116 37.15 -23.48 -4.96
CA HIS A 116 37.71 -23.73 -6.30
C HIS A 116 38.77 -22.72 -6.73
N LEU A 117 38.86 -21.53 -6.10
CA LEU A 117 39.77 -20.47 -6.53
C LEU A 117 40.96 -20.30 -5.58
N THR A 118 42.01 -19.64 -6.07
CA THR A 118 43.21 -19.39 -5.27
C THR A 118 43.01 -18.15 -4.40
N LYS A 119 42.99 -18.32 -3.08
CA LYS A 119 42.86 -17.22 -2.11
C LYS A 119 44.10 -16.32 -2.11
N LEU A 120 43.88 -15.01 -2.25
CA LEU A 120 44.93 -13.98 -2.18
C LEU A 120 44.86 -13.15 -0.90
N ALA A 121 43.65 -12.86 -0.42
CA ALA A 121 43.43 -12.14 0.83
C ALA A 121 42.10 -12.55 1.47
N ASP A 122 42.05 -12.53 2.80
CA ASP A 122 40.86 -12.82 3.59
C ASP A 122 41.00 -12.07 4.91
N ASP A 123 40.38 -10.90 4.97
CA ASP A 123 40.33 -10.04 6.14
C ASP A 123 38.87 -9.71 6.48
N GLU A 124 38.65 -8.99 7.59
CA GLU A 124 37.29 -8.68 8.04
C GLU A 124 36.48 -7.81 7.06
N LYS A 125 37.14 -7.10 6.15
CA LYS A 125 36.53 -6.15 5.21
C LYS A 125 36.42 -6.72 3.81
N SER A 126 37.30 -7.65 3.43
CA SER A 126 37.38 -8.16 2.07
C SER A 126 37.90 -9.60 1.97
N LYS A 127 37.39 -10.30 0.95
CA LYS A 127 37.94 -11.59 0.49
C LYS A 127 38.32 -11.47 -0.96
N ILE A 128 39.53 -11.87 -1.32
CA ILE A 128 40.09 -11.74 -2.67
C ILE A 128 40.60 -13.09 -3.15
N TYR A 129 40.20 -13.48 -4.36
CA TYR A 129 40.60 -14.71 -5.02
C TYR A 129 41.10 -14.42 -6.43
N SER A 130 42.10 -15.18 -6.88
CA SER A 130 42.46 -15.28 -8.29
C SER A 130 41.96 -16.57 -8.91
N PHE A 131 41.60 -16.52 -10.19
CA PHE A 131 41.14 -17.67 -10.96
C PHE A 131 42.00 -17.92 -12.20
N SER A 132 42.09 -19.18 -12.60
CA SER A 132 42.77 -19.60 -13.83
C SER A 132 41.83 -19.50 -15.04
N ILE A 133 42.37 -19.67 -16.26
CA ILE A 133 41.54 -19.75 -17.46
C ILE A 133 40.53 -20.91 -17.40
N ALA A 134 40.89 -22.02 -16.75
CA ALA A 134 40.01 -23.19 -16.60
C ALA A 134 38.79 -22.89 -15.71
N ASP A 135 38.96 -22.04 -14.69
CA ASP A 135 37.90 -21.66 -13.76
C ASP A 135 37.01 -20.52 -14.30
N SER A 136 37.50 -19.80 -15.32
CA SER A 136 36.88 -18.57 -15.84
C SER A 136 35.43 -18.75 -16.30
N VAL A 137 35.11 -19.89 -16.91
CA VAL A 137 33.77 -20.19 -17.43
C VAL A 137 32.76 -20.37 -16.31
N GLU A 138 33.12 -21.09 -15.24
CA GLU A 138 32.22 -21.37 -14.12
C GLU A 138 31.95 -20.11 -13.30
N ILE A 139 32.99 -19.35 -12.97
CA ILE A 139 32.83 -18.10 -12.21
C ILE A 139 32.01 -17.07 -13.00
N ALA A 140 32.26 -16.95 -14.32
CA ALA A 140 31.47 -16.08 -15.19
C ALA A 140 29.99 -16.53 -15.23
N ARG A 141 29.70 -17.83 -15.30
CA ARG A 141 28.32 -18.34 -15.27
C ARG A 141 27.60 -17.96 -13.97
N LYS A 142 28.27 -18.11 -12.82
CA LYS A 142 27.69 -17.76 -11.52
C LYS A 142 27.47 -16.26 -11.36
N VAL A 143 28.42 -15.44 -11.83
CA VAL A 143 28.29 -13.98 -11.83
C VAL A 143 27.16 -13.56 -12.75
N ASN A 144 27.06 -14.11 -13.96
CA ASN A 144 25.95 -13.83 -14.88
C ASN A 144 24.61 -14.19 -14.25
N LYS A 145 24.50 -15.34 -13.57
CA LYS A 145 23.25 -15.73 -12.89
C LYS A 145 22.85 -14.75 -11.78
N TYR A 146 23.83 -14.24 -11.03
CA TYR A 146 23.60 -13.18 -10.06
C TYR A 146 23.13 -11.90 -10.75
N MET A 147 23.78 -11.49 -11.84
CA MET A 147 23.43 -10.27 -12.59
C MET A 147 22.02 -10.37 -13.16
N GLU A 148 21.63 -11.48 -13.78
CA GLU A 148 20.26 -11.72 -14.26
C GLU A 148 19.23 -11.56 -13.13
N THR A 149 19.52 -12.11 -11.95
CA THR A 149 18.63 -12.02 -10.79
C THR A 149 18.52 -10.58 -10.29
N LYS A 150 19.66 -9.89 -10.18
CA LYS A 150 19.72 -8.48 -9.79
C LYS A 150 18.95 -7.60 -10.77
N ASP A 151 19.20 -7.75 -12.07
CA ASP A 151 18.54 -6.98 -13.12
C ASP A 151 17.02 -7.20 -13.09
N GLY A 152 16.58 -8.43 -12.80
CA GLY A 152 15.16 -8.73 -12.56
C GLY A 152 14.57 -7.98 -11.37
N PHE A 153 15.26 -7.95 -10.22
CA PHE A 153 14.83 -7.18 -9.05
C PHE A 153 14.83 -5.68 -9.30
N ASP A 154 15.81 -5.16 -10.03
CA ASP A 154 15.93 -3.73 -10.35
C ASP A 154 14.79 -3.25 -11.28
N GLN A 155 14.12 -4.17 -12.00
CA GLN A 155 12.93 -3.87 -12.82
C GLN A 155 11.61 -3.90 -12.05
N LEU A 156 11.56 -4.55 -10.88
CA LEU A 156 10.31 -4.73 -10.13
C LEU A 156 9.61 -3.43 -9.76
N PRO A 157 10.28 -2.34 -9.34
CA PRO A 157 9.57 -1.11 -8.96
C PRO A 157 8.71 -0.54 -10.10
N SER A 158 9.22 -0.56 -11.34
CA SER A 158 8.47 -0.16 -12.53
C SER A 158 7.29 -1.08 -12.80
N ALA A 159 7.48 -2.40 -12.68
CA ALA A 159 6.40 -3.38 -12.84
C ALA A 159 5.30 -3.19 -11.78
N ILE A 160 5.69 -2.95 -10.52
CA ILE A 160 4.77 -2.68 -9.41
C ILE A 160 3.97 -1.40 -9.68
N LEU A 161 4.60 -0.33 -10.15
CA LEU A 161 3.89 0.91 -10.49
C LEU A 161 2.85 0.69 -11.61
N LEU A 162 3.20 -0.11 -12.62
CA LEU A 162 2.26 -0.53 -13.67
C LEU A 162 1.07 -1.30 -13.10
N THR A 163 1.34 -2.28 -12.21
CA THR A 163 0.29 -3.07 -11.54
C THR A 163 -0.61 -2.20 -10.67
N ILE A 164 -0.06 -1.26 -9.90
CA ILE A 164 -0.85 -0.31 -9.09
C ILE A 164 -1.80 0.49 -9.98
N GLY A 165 -1.31 1.00 -11.11
CA GLY A 165 -2.13 1.71 -12.09
C GLY A 165 -3.25 0.82 -12.68
N ALA A 166 -2.94 -0.42 -13.04
CA ALA A 166 -3.93 -1.36 -13.57
C ALA A 166 -5.01 -1.73 -12.55
N ILE A 167 -4.64 -1.93 -11.28
CA ILE A 167 -5.60 -2.16 -10.19
C ILE A 167 -6.52 -0.95 -10.03
N PHE A 168 -5.97 0.27 -10.08
CA PHE A 168 -6.78 1.47 -10.05
C PHE A 168 -7.75 1.52 -11.22
N ASP A 169 -7.28 1.34 -12.46
CA ASP A 169 -8.09 1.42 -13.69
C ASP A 169 -9.25 0.42 -13.66
N SER A 170 -8.99 -0.82 -13.21
CA SER A 170 -10.00 -1.86 -13.05
C SER A 170 -11.04 -1.47 -12.01
N GLN A 171 -10.61 -1.05 -10.81
CA GLN A 171 -11.54 -0.68 -9.76
C GLN A 171 -12.32 0.59 -10.09
N PHE A 172 -11.69 1.56 -10.75
CA PHE A 172 -12.34 2.78 -11.20
C PHE A 172 -13.45 2.47 -12.22
N SER A 173 -13.20 1.53 -13.14
CA SER A 173 -14.21 1.05 -14.09
C SER A 173 -15.42 0.43 -13.38
N GLU A 174 -15.19 -0.39 -12.34
CA GLU A 174 -16.28 -0.99 -11.52
C GLU A 174 -17.09 0.07 -10.77
N ILE A 175 -16.41 1.10 -10.22
CA ILE A 175 -17.07 2.24 -9.57
C ILE A 175 -17.97 2.96 -10.57
N LEU A 176 -17.47 3.27 -11.77
CA LEU A 176 -18.26 3.92 -12.82
C LEU A 176 -19.43 3.05 -13.26
N LYS A 177 -19.22 1.75 -13.46
CA LYS A 177 -20.27 0.82 -13.85
C LYS A 177 -21.39 0.85 -12.82
N TYR A 178 -21.06 0.72 -11.53
CA TYR A 178 -22.05 0.80 -10.46
C TYR A 178 -22.84 2.11 -10.49
N PHE A 179 -22.15 3.26 -10.47
CA PHE A 179 -22.81 4.56 -10.37
C PHE A 179 -23.61 4.93 -11.62
N LEU A 180 -23.22 4.47 -12.80
CA LEU A 180 -24.00 4.64 -14.03
C LEU A 180 -25.21 3.70 -14.06
N SER A 181 -25.10 2.46 -13.57
CA SER A 181 -26.21 1.51 -13.51
C SER A 181 -27.34 1.97 -12.60
N ILE A 182 -27.02 2.64 -11.49
CA ILE A 182 -28.05 3.19 -10.58
C ILE A 182 -28.66 4.52 -11.06
N ARG A 183 -28.04 5.16 -12.06
CA ARG A 183 -28.40 6.50 -12.56
C ARG A 183 -28.28 6.55 -14.10
N PRO A 184 -28.94 5.64 -14.83
CA PRO A 184 -28.80 5.56 -16.29
C PRO A 184 -29.28 6.84 -16.97
N GLU A 185 -30.16 7.63 -16.35
CA GLU A 185 -30.62 8.92 -16.87
C GLU A 185 -29.53 10.00 -16.95
N ARG A 186 -28.41 9.81 -16.24
CA ARG A 186 -27.24 10.68 -16.34
C ARG A 186 -26.48 10.48 -17.65
N TYR A 187 -26.84 9.46 -18.41
CA TYR A 187 -26.40 9.27 -19.77
C TYR A 187 -27.09 10.23 -20.74
N LYS A 188 -26.75 11.52 -20.66
CA LYS A 188 -27.34 12.55 -21.56
C LYS A 188 -26.55 12.82 -22.83
N SER A 189 -25.40 12.15 -23.03
CA SER A 189 -24.38 12.61 -23.99
C SER A 189 -23.79 11.52 -24.87
N SER A 190 -24.48 10.41 -25.09
CA SER A 190 -23.98 9.41 -26.02
C SER A 190 -24.56 9.60 -27.40
N ASP A 191 -23.69 10.05 -28.28
CA ASP A 191 -23.91 10.02 -29.72
C ASP A 191 -23.80 8.58 -30.29
N LYS A 192 -23.56 7.54 -29.46
CA LYS A 192 -23.51 6.15 -29.92
C LYS A 192 -24.90 5.66 -30.33
N ALA A 193 -25.08 5.52 -31.64
CA ALA A 193 -26.24 4.86 -32.22
C ALA A 193 -26.16 3.35 -31.97
N LEU A 194 -27.22 2.78 -31.40
CA LEU A 194 -27.44 1.33 -31.38
C LEU A 194 -28.17 0.91 -32.66
N SER A 195 -27.71 -0.16 -33.32
CA SER A 195 -28.44 -0.70 -34.46
C SER A 195 -29.69 -1.48 -33.99
N LEU A 196 -30.74 -1.49 -34.81
CA LEU A 196 -31.94 -2.29 -34.53
C LEU A 196 -31.62 -3.79 -34.39
N LYS A 197 -30.61 -4.29 -35.13
CA LYS A 197 -30.17 -5.68 -35.03
C LYS A 197 -29.61 -6.00 -33.64
N GLU A 198 -28.82 -5.10 -33.06
CA GLU A 198 -28.29 -5.28 -31.71
C GLU A 198 -29.42 -5.26 -30.68
N ILE A 199 -30.34 -4.30 -30.79
CA ILE A 199 -31.50 -4.20 -29.88
C ILE A 199 -32.36 -5.47 -29.93
N PHE A 200 -32.67 -5.99 -31.12
CA PHE A 200 -33.45 -7.23 -31.26
C PHE A 200 -32.71 -8.49 -30.80
N SER A 201 -31.38 -8.43 -30.63
CA SER A 201 -30.58 -9.55 -30.10
C SER A 201 -30.49 -9.59 -28.57
N MET A 202 -30.94 -8.52 -27.89
CA MET A 202 -30.93 -8.39 -26.43
C MET A 202 -32.24 -8.90 -25.83
N LYS A 203 -32.17 -9.42 -24.59
CA LYS A 203 -33.33 -10.04 -23.93
C LYS A 203 -34.20 -9.02 -23.21
N SER A 204 -33.62 -7.89 -22.81
CA SER A 204 -34.27 -6.90 -21.98
C SER A 204 -33.79 -5.48 -22.28
N LEU A 205 -34.55 -4.48 -21.81
CA LEU A 205 -34.08 -3.09 -21.80
C LEU A 205 -32.87 -2.90 -20.88
N ASP A 206 -32.77 -3.70 -19.82
CA ASP A 206 -31.64 -3.67 -18.89
C ASP A 206 -30.35 -4.13 -19.58
N ASP A 207 -30.42 -5.13 -20.46
CA ASP A 207 -29.29 -5.58 -21.29
C ASP A 207 -28.80 -4.45 -22.22
N VAL A 208 -29.74 -3.66 -22.76
CA VAL A 208 -29.43 -2.50 -23.59
C VAL A 208 -28.68 -1.44 -22.77
N ILE A 209 -29.19 -1.14 -21.57
CA ILE A 209 -28.58 -0.16 -20.66
C ILE A 209 -27.18 -0.63 -20.24
N GLU A 210 -27.02 -1.90 -19.86
CA GLU A 210 -25.73 -2.46 -19.47
C GLU A 210 -24.71 -2.36 -20.60
N LYS A 211 -25.08 -2.75 -21.83
CA LYS A 211 -24.17 -2.65 -22.98
C LYS A 211 -23.73 -1.21 -23.22
N VAL A 212 -24.67 -0.27 -23.18
CA VAL A 212 -24.41 1.15 -23.37
C VAL A 212 -23.42 1.68 -22.33
N ILE A 213 -23.61 1.31 -21.06
CA ILE A 213 -22.70 1.66 -19.95
C ILE A 213 -21.31 1.08 -20.20
N VAL A 214 -21.21 -0.22 -20.54
CA VAL A 214 -19.93 -0.90 -20.78
C VAL A 214 -19.16 -0.27 -21.94
N ASP A 215 -19.85 0.00 -23.06
CA ASP A 215 -19.24 0.60 -24.24
C ASP A 215 -18.78 2.05 -23.96
N GLU A 216 -19.48 2.80 -23.11
CA GLU A 216 -19.07 4.14 -22.71
C GLU A 216 -17.87 4.14 -21.78
N ILE A 217 -17.88 3.29 -20.74
CA ILE A 217 -16.73 3.14 -19.85
C ILE A 217 -15.50 2.73 -20.66
N ALA A 218 -15.62 1.75 -21.56
CA ALA A 218 -14.49 1.31 -22.39
C ALA A 218 -13.92 2.44 -23.28
N ASP A 219 -14.76 3.35 -23.76
CA ASP A 219 -14.32 4.52 -24.52
C ASP A 219 -13.57 5.52 -23.62
N LYS A 220 -14.15 5.88 -22.46
CA LYS A 220 -13.55 6.86 -21.53
C LYS A 220 -12.28 6.36 -20.87
N MET A 221 -12.18 5.07 -20.58
CA MET A 221 -10.97 4.45 -20.00
C MET A 221 -9.74 4.52 -20.93
N ARG A 222 -9.90 4.82 -22.23
CA ARG A 222 -8.78 5.07 -23.15
C ARG A 222 -8.19 6.48 -23.02
N GLY A 223 -8.95 7.42 -22.47
CA GLY A 223 -8.50 8.78 -22.21
C GLY A 223 -7.50 8.83 -21.07
N SER A 224 -6.91 10.01 -20.87
CA SER A 224 -6.09 10.31 -19.69
C SER A 224 -6.93 10.27 -18.42
N HIS A 225 -6.29 10.01 -17.27
CA HIS A 225 -6.96 10.05 -15.97
C HIS A 225 -7.59 11.41 -15.67
N ALA A 226 -7.02 12.50 -16.16
CA ALA A 226 -7.66 13.82 -16.06
C ALA A 226 -9.00 13.88 -16.81
N GLU A 227 -9.04 13.38 -18.05
CA GLU A 227 -10.28 13.32 -18.86
C GLU A 227 -11.31 12.35 -18.26
N GLN A 228 -10.85 11.22 -17.69
CA GLN A 228 -11.71 10.26 -17.01
C GLN A 228 -12.40 10.90 -15.80
N ILE A 229 -11.69 11.67 -14.98
CA ILE A 229 -12.28 12.33 -13.80
C ILE A 229 -13.15 13.53 -14.21
N ASP A 230 -12.76 14.31 -15.22
CA ASP A 230 -13.62 15.37 -15.78
C ASP A 230 -14.95 14.80 -16.31
N PHE A 231 -14.94 13.61 -16.93
CA PHE A 231 -16.15 12.91 -17.30
C PHE A 231 -17.04 12.56 -16.09
N VAL A 232 -16.43 12.09 -14.98
CA VAL A 232 -17.15 11.82 -13.73
C VAL A 232 -17.79 13.08 -13.17
N GLU A 233 -17.04 14.18 -13.07
CA GLU A 233 -17.56 15.46 -12.58
C GLU A 233 -18.79 15.91 -13.36
N LYS A 234 -18.72 15.82 -14.69
CA LYS A 234 -19.82 16.21 -15.59
C LYS A 234 -21.05 15.31 -15.43
N GLN A 235 -20.89 13.98 -15.43
CA GLN A 235 -22.05 13.08 -15.35
C GLN A 235 -22.70 13.07 -13.98
N PHE A 236 -21.88 13.15 -12.94
CA PHE A 236 -22.35 13.06 -11.57
C PHE A 236 -22.56 14.43 -10.92
N ASP A 237 -22.31 15.55 -11.61
CA ASP A 237 -22.49 16.89 -11.04
C ASP A 237 -21.77 17.01 -9.66
N VAL A 238 -20.50 16.65 -9.66
CA VAL A 238 -19.61 16.70 -8.49
C VAL A 238 -18.36 17.49 -8.83
N ASP A 239 -17.78 18.13 -7.83
CA ASP A 239 -16.48 18.80 -7.93
C ASP A 239 -15.47 17.96 -7.14
N ILE A 240 -14.55 17.35 -7.89
CA ILE A 240 -13.51 16.43 -7.43
C ILE A 240 -12.15 17.07 -7.66
N ILE A 241 -11.86 17.51 -8.88
CA ILE A 241 -10.55 18.01 -9.32
C ILE A 241 -10.17 19.25 -8.52
N SER A 242 -11.07 20.23 -8.41
CA SER A 242 -10.73 21.48 -7.70
C SER A 242 -10.81 21.35 -6.18
N SER A 243 -11.58 20.37 -5.70
CA SER A 243 -11.74 20.05 -4.28
C SER A 243 -10.64 19.12 -3.73
N TYR A 244 -9.91 18.40 -4.60
CA TYR A 244 -8.86 17.46 -4.19
C TYR A 244 -7.48 18.10 -4.21
N SER A 245 -6.95 18.40 -3.02
CA SER A 245 -5.68 19.14 -2.86
C SER A 245 -4.44 18.45 -3.46
N ARG A 246 -4.50 17.13 -3.67
CA ARG A 246 -3.39 16.32 -4.20
C ARG A 246 -3.60 15.89 -5.64
N TRP A 247 -4.41 16.66 -6.38
CA TRP A 247 -4.65 16.45 -7.80
C TRP A 247 -3.36 16.39 -8.64
N PRO A 248 -2.35 17.27 -8.43
CA PRO A 248 -1.07 17.17 -9.14
C PRO A 248 -0.38 15.82 -8.94
N GLU A 249 -0.28 15.34 -7.71
CA GLU A 249 0.38 14.07 -7.39
C GLU A 249 -0.40 12.87 -7.92
N PHE A 250 -1.74 12.93 -7.90
CA PHE A 250 -2.59 11.91 -8.50
C PHE A 250 -2.31 11.76 -10.01
N ILE A 251 -2.24 12.87 -10.75
CA ILE A 251 -1.93 12.84 -12.18
C ILE A 251 -0.48 12.39 -12.43
N GLU A 252 0.46 12.85 -11.62
CA GLU A 252 1.88 12.52 -11.79
C GLU A 252 2.15 11.02 -11.68
N ILE A 253 1.43 10.28 -10.84
CA ILE A 253 1.54 8.82 -10.74
C ILE A 253 1.33 8.14 -12.09
N PHE A 254 0.27 8.53 -12.81
CA PHE A 254 -0.06 7.94 -14.10
C PHE A 254 0.91 8.38 -15.21
N GLU A 255 1.39 9.61 -15.15
CA GLU A 255 2.39 10.08 -16.10
C GLU A 255 3.77 9.44 -15.86
N ARG A 256 4.18 9.22 -14.61
CA ARG A 256 5.38 8.44 -14.29
C ARG A 256 5.22 6.98 -14.69
N ARG A 257 4.02 6.40 -14.51
CA ARG A 257 3.69 5.06 -15.02
C ARG A 257 3.84 4.98 -16.55
N ASN A 258 3.44 6.03 -17.28
CA ASN A 258 3.63 6.09 -18.74
C ASN A 258 5.13 6.15 -19.10
N LEU A 259 5.95 6.88 -18.34
CA LEU A 259 7.40 6.85 -18.51
C LEU A 259 8.01 5.49 -18.17
N ALA A 260 7.49 4.79 -17.17
CA ALA A 260 7.92 3.43 -16.84
C ALA A 260 7.62 2.45 -17.99
N ALA A 261 6.43 2.57 -18.60
CA ALA A 261 6.00 1.72 -19.71
C ALA A 261 6.72 2.00 -21.04
N HIS A 262 6.98 3.29 -21.35
CA HIS A 262 7.34 3.70 -22.72
C HIS A 262 8.58 4.59 -22.81
N GLY A 263 9.09 5.09 -21.70
CA GLY A 263 10.15 6.12 -21.66
C GLY A 263 11.38 5.73 -20.85
N ASN A 264 11.46 4.51 -20.30
CA ASN A 264 12.52 4.10 -19.39
C ASN A 264 12.76 5.10 -18.23
N LEU A 265 11.65 5.67 -17.73
CA LEU A 265 11.64 6.70 -16.68
C LEU A 265 12.34 8.03 -17.07
N VAL A 266 12.58 8.27 -18.35
CA VAL A 266 13.19 9.53 -18.83
C VAL A 266 12.10 10.59 -19.02
N VAL A 267 12.26 11.73 -18.34
CA VAL A 267 11.33 12.86 -18.41
C VAL A 267 11.28 13.45 -19.81
N ASN A 268 10.08 13.55 -20.36
CA ASN A 268 9.84 14.15 -21.68
C ASN A 268 8.85 15.33 -21.60
N GLY A 269 8.69 16.06 -22.71
CA GLY A 269 7.80 17.22 -22.77
C GLY A 269 6.32 16.91 -22.51
N ILE A 270 5.87 15.68 -22.80
CA ILE A 270 4.48 15.25 -22.55
C ILE A 270 4.23 15.15 -21.04
N TYR A 271 5.14 14.48 -20.31
CA TYR A 271 5.09 14.35 -18.86
C TYR A 271 5.04 15.73 -18.19
N LEU A 272 5.95 16.64 -18.57
CA LEU A 272 6.01 17.98 -17.99
C LEU A 272 4.75 18.79 -18.27
N LYS A 273 4.25 18.75 -19.51
CA LYS A 273 3.03 19.46 -19.90
C LYS A 273 1.82 19.00 -19.09
N LYS A 274 1.64 17.69 -18.93
CA LYS A 274 0.49 17.14 -18.21
C LYS A 274 0.58 17.38 -16.71
N CYS A 275 1.74 17.22 -16.09
CA CYS A 275 1.93 17.53 -14.68
C CYS A 275 1.70 19.03 -14.40
N ALA A 276 2.20 19.92 -15.25
CA ALA A 276 1.96 21.35 -15.14
C ALA A 276 0.46 21.70 -15.30
N ALA A 277 -0.23 21.06 -16.25
CA ALA A 277 -1.68 21.24 -16.44
C ALA A 277 -2.51 20.76 -15.23
N ALA A 278 -2.01 19.78 -14.48
CA ALA A 278 -2.61 19.32 -13.22
C ALA A 278 -2.30 20.24 -12.03
N GLY A 279 -1.50 21.30 -12.21
CA GLY A 279 -1.16 22.25 -11.14
C GLY A 279 0.13 21.93 -10.39
N ALA A 280 0.99 21.03 -10.89
CA ALA A 280 2.29 20.80 -10.30
C ALA A 280 3.13 22.10 -10.32
N GLY A 281 3.74 22.44 -9.19
CA GLY A 281 4.55 23.64 -9.08
C GLY A 281 5.72 23.61 -10.06
N VAL A 282 6.00 24.75 -10.72
CA VAL A 282 7.10 24.85 -11.71
C VAL A 282 8.44 24.43 -11.10
N ASN A 283 8.67 24.73 -9.82
CA ASN A 283 9.89 24.38 -9.10
C ASN A 283 9.94 22.92 -8.63
N SER A 284 8.82 22.19 -8.62
CA SER A 284 8.77 20.76 -8.28
C SER A 284 8.91 19.84 -9.48
N LEU A 285 8.85 20.38 -10.71
CA LEU A 285 8.98 19.58 -11.91
C LEU A 285 10.44 19.20 -12.18
N PRO A 286 10.72 17.93 -12.54
CA PRO A 286 12.06 17.50 -12.91
C PRO A 286 12.51 18.12 -14.23
N LYS A 287 13.82 18.12 -14.50
CA LYS A 287 14.35 18.58 -15.79
C LYS A 287 14.01 17.60 -16.90
N ILE A 288 13.86 18.11 -18.13
CA ILE A 288 13.80 17.26 -19.32
C ILE A 288 15.05 16.36 -19.39
N ASP A 289 14.87 15.14 -19.88
CA ASP A 289 15.89 14.08 -19.96
C ASP A 289 16.42 13.58 -18.62
N ALA A 290 15.92 14.09 -17.48
CA ALA A 290 16.22 13.50 -16.19
C ALA A 290 15.63 12.08 -16.11
N LYS A 291 16.41 11.13 -15.59
CA LYS A 291 15.91 9.79 -15.27
C LYS A 291 15.31 9.80 -13.87
N LEU A 292 14.03 9.46 -13.77
CA LEU A 292 13.32 9.32 -12.51
C LEU A 292 13.61 7.98 -11.87
N GLU A 293 13.49 7.94 -10.54
CA GLU A 293 13.54 6.73 -9.74
C GLU A 293 12.14 6.37 -9.23
N ILE A 294 11.92 5.07 -9.02
CA ILE A 294 10.75 4.53 -8.34
C ILE A 294 11.28 3.74 -7.15
N ASP A 295 11.31 4.38 -5.99
CA ASP A 295 11.72 3.75 -4.73
C ASP A 295 10.49 3.25 -3.93
N ALA A 296 10.76 2.58 -2.81
CA ALA A 296 9.72 2.06 -1.93
C ALA A 296 8.84 3.18 -1.33
N GLN A 297 9.40 4.38 -1.10
CA GLN A 297 8.66 5.51 -0.54
C GLN A 297 7.67 6.07 -1.55
N TYR A 298 8.08 6.20 -2.81
CA TYR A 298 7.26 6.63 -3.93
C TYR A 298 6.11 5.65 -4.18
N LEU A 299 6.38 4.34 -4.17
CA LEU A 299 5.34 3.32 -4.35
C LEU A 299 4.31 3.32 -3.21
N ASN A 300 4.77 3.42 -1.95
CA ASN A 300 3.88 3.56 -0.81
C ASN A 300 3.03 4.84 -0.90
N SER A 301 3.65 5.96 -1.26
CA SER A 301 2.96 7.24 -1.43
C SER A 301 1.94 7.17 -2.56
N SER A 302 2.27 6.49 -3.66
CA SER A 302 1.39 6.30 -4.81
C SER A 302 0.14 5.51 -4.41
N VAL A 303 0.29 4.39 -3.70
CA VAL A 303 -0.87 3.63 -3.23
C VAL A 303 -1.70 4.43 -2.23
N ASP A 304 -1.08 5.19 -1.32
CA ASP A 304 -1.82 6.04 -0.40
C ASP A 304 -2.61 7.14 -1.12
N ILE A 305 -2.05 7.78 -2.16
CA ILE A 305 -2.74 8.77 -2.99
C ILE A 305 -3.92 8.15 -3.72
N LEU A 306 -3.73 6.99 -4.35
CA LEU A 306 -4.81 6.32 -5.07
C LEU A 306 -5.88 5.81 -4.12
N THR A 307 -5.49 5.23 -2.97
CA THR A 307 -6.43 4.80 -1.91
C THR A 307 -7.28 5.98 -1.45
N GLU A 308 -6.65 7.10 -1.12
CA GLU A 308 -7.31 8.34 -0.71
C GLU A 308 -8.31 8.80 -1.76
N PHE A 309 -7.84 8.98 -3.00
CA PHE A 309 -8.67 9.46 -4.10
C PHE A 309 -9.89 8.58 -4.34
N GLY A 310 -9.72 7.26 -4.45
CA GLY A 310 -10.82 6.35 -4.71
C GLY A 310 -11.83 6.27 -3.58
N LEU A 311 -11.38 6.28 -2.32
CA LEU A 311 -12.29 6.30 -1.17
C LEU A 311 -13.10 7.60 -1.10
N LEU A 312 -12.47 8.74 -1.36
CA LEU A 312 -13.16 10.03 -1.43
C LEU A 312 -14.12 10.11 -2.61
N LEU A 313 -13.75 9.57 -3.77
CA LEU A 313 -14.60 9.47 -4.95
C LEU A 313 -15.87 8.68 -4.64
N ILE A 314 -15.74 7.42 -4.18
CA ILE A 314 -16.89 6.55 -3.88
C ILE A 314 -17.79 7.22 -2.84
N SER A 315 -17.20 7.77 -1.78
CA SER A 315 -17.94 8.43 -0.71
C SER A 315 -18.68 9.68 -1.18
N THR A 316 -18.08 10.45 -2.08
CA THR A 316 -18.69 11.65 -2.66
C THR A 316 -19.86 11.28 -3.57
N LEU A 317 -19.67 10.31 -4.45
CA LEU A 317 -20.73 9.82 -5.34
C LEU A 317 -21.87 9.17 -4.57
N TRP A 318 -21.58 8.36 -3.54
CA TRP A 318 -22.58 7.75 -2.66
C TRP A 318 -23.49 8.82 -2.05
N ARG A 319 -22.89 9.79 -1.35
CA ARG A 319 -23.67 10.85 -0.68
C ARG A 319 -24.41 11.74 -1.67
N LYS A 320 -23.86 12.00 -2.86
CA LYS A 320 -24.52 12.85 -3.86
C LYS A 320 -25.72 12.15 -4.51
N HIS A 321 -25.60 10.88 -4.89
CA HIS A 321 -26.55 10.23 -5.81
C HIS A 321 -27.44 9.17 -5.20
N LYS A 322 -27.13 8.70 -3.99
CA LYS A 322 -27.98 7.75 -3.27
C LYS A 322 -28.66 8.39 -2.08
N ALA A 323 -27.93 8.60 -1.00
CA ALA A 323 -28.50 9.06 0.26
C ALA A 323 -27.53 10.04 0.93
N PRO A 324 -27.79 11.36 0.85
CA PRO A 324 -26.88 12.37 1.38
C PRO A 324 -26.64 12.22 2.88
N ASN A 325 -27.60 11.69 3.63
CA ASN A 325 -27.51 11.49 5.08
C ASN A 325 -27.35 10.00 5.45
N ASP A 326 -26.81 9.17 4.56
CA ASP A 326 -26.52 7.78 4.89
C ASP A 326 -25.38 7.67 5.90
N GLU A 327 -25.75 7.35 7.14
CA GLU A 327 -24.84 7.03 8.25
C GLU A 327 -23.79 5.99 7.84
N ALA A 328 -24.17 4.99 7.04
CA ALA A 328 -23.28 3.91 6.63
C ALA A 328 -22.05 4.42 5.85
N SER A 329 -22.20 5.48 5.05
CA SER A 329 -21.08 6.07 4.30
C SER A 329 -20.02 6.65 5.24
N PHE A 330 -20.43 7.31 6.31
CA PHE A 330 -19.50 7.91 7.27
C PHE A 330 -18.87 6.86 8.17
N GLN A 331 -19.69 5.93 8.68
CA GLN A 331 -19.22 4.86 9.54
C GLN A 331 -18.14 4.03 8.83
N LEU A 332 -18.37 3.68 7.56
CA LEU A 332 -17.41 2.86 6.82
C LEU A 332 -16.08 3.57 6.59
N ILE A 333 -16.10 4.88 6.29
CA ILE A 333 -14.86 5.67 6.19
C ILE A 333 -14.14 5.72 7.52
N ASN A 334 -14.86 5.94 8.63
CA ASN A 334 -14.29 5.92 9.97
C ASN A 334 -13.63 4.56 10.29
N ASP A 335 -14.30 3.45 10.00
CA ASP A 335 -13.78 2.09 10.26
C ASP A 335 -12.51 1.79 9.44
N LEU A 336 -12.47 2.24 8.19
CA LEU A 336 -11.24 2.16 7.38
C LEU A 336 -10.13 3.02 7.94
N CYS A 337 -10.43 4.22 8.44
CA CYS A 337 -9.43 5.08 9.07
C CYS A 337 -8.85 4.42 10.34
N VAL A 338 -9.68 3.76 11.16
CA VAL A 338 -9.20 2.95 12.29
C VAL A 338 -8.24 1.85 11.81
N THR A 339 -8.57 1.17 10.72
CA THR A 339 -7.70 0.15 10.10
C THR A 339 -6.37 0.76 9.66
N PHE A 340 -6.40 1.90 8.95
CA PHE A 340 -5.18 2.60 8.52
C PHE A 340 -4.32 3.09 9.69
N ILE A 341 -4.92 3.51 10.80
CA ILE A 341 -4.19 3.83 12.04
C ILE A 341 -3.47 2.59 12.57
N LYS A 342 -4.14 1.44 12.65
CA LYS A 342 -3.51 0.16 13.07
C LYS A 342 -2.36 -0.26 12.14
N GLU A 343 -2.51 -0.01 10.85
CA GLU A 343 -1.48 -0.26 9.83
C GLU A 343 -0.33 0.77 9.81
N LYS A 344 -0.36 1.76 10.71
CA LYS A 344 0.59 2.88 10.79
C LYS A 344 0.57 3.83 9.58
N ARG A 345 -0.52 3.85 8.81
CA ARG A 345 -0.78 4.78 7.70
C ARG A 345 -1.46 6.05 8.20
N TYR A 346 -0.84 6.70 9.19
CA TYR A 346 -1.46 7.80 9.94
C TYR A 346 -1.84 8.98 9.03
N MET A 347 -0.96 9.35 8.10
CA MET A 347 -1.22 10.48 7.20
C MET A 347 -2.40 10.21 6.26
N LEU A 348 -2.62 8.96 5.82
CA LEU A 348 -3.80 8.60 5.02
C LEU A 348 -5.08 8.72 5.85
N ALA A 349 -5.08 8.19 7.08
CA ALA A 349 -6.22 8.32 7.99
C ALA A 349 -6.55 9.78 8.30
N ILE A 350 -5.54 10.61 8.57
CA ILE A 350 -5.70 12.06 8.80
C ILE A 350 -6.43 12.71 7.63
N ARG A 351 -5.94 12.55 6.39
CA ARG A 351 -6.51 13.22 5.22
C ARG A 351 -7.96 12.80 4.94
N LEU A 352 -8.26 11.51 5.09
CA LEU A 352 -9.63 11.00 4.94
C LEU A 352 -10.58 11.54 6.02
N LEU A 353 -10.14 11.57 7.27
CA LEU A 353 -10.93 12.10 8.39
C LEU A 353 -11.13 13.62 8.26
N GLU A 354 -10.09 14.38 7.93
CA GLU A 354 -10.18 15.82 7.66
C GLU A 354 -11.17 16.11 6.54
N SER A 355 -11.10 15.38 5.41
CA SER A 355 -12.05 15.52 4.30
C SER A 355 -13.49 15.19 4.73
N GLY A 356 -13.67 14.17 5.56
CA GLY A 356 -14.99 13.80 6.09
C GLY A 356 -15.58 14.85 7.04
N LEU A 357 -14.73 15.54 7.81
CA LEU A 357 -15.09 16.56 8.80
C LEU A 357 -15.24 17.97 8.21
N GLN A 358 -14.58 18.28 7.09
CA GLN A 358 -14.77 19.53 6.36
C GLN A 358 -16.18 19.58 5.74
N LYS A 359 -17.18 20.21 6.39
CA LYS A 359 -18.53 20.31 5.80
C LYS A 359 -19.29 21.61 6.04
N LYS A 360 -20.10 21.95 5.04
CA LYS A 360 -21.22 22.92 5.17
C LYS A 360 -22.60 22.41 4.70
N LYS A 361 -22.72 21.29 3.96
CA LYS A 361 -24.02 20.89 3.34
C LYS A 361 -24.57 19.51 3.69
N VAL A 362 -23.77 18.58 4.23
CA VAL A 362 -24.23 17.22 4.53
C VAL A 362 -24.16 16.95 6.02
N VAL A 363 -25.25 16.44 6.59
CA VAL A 363 -25.38 16.20 8.04
C VAL A 363 -24.77 14.84 8.37
N CYS A 364 -23.67 14.84 9.12
CA CYS A 364 -23.10 13.63 9.73
C CYS A 364 -23.77 13.40 11.08
N PRO A 365 -24.20 12.17 11.43
CA PRO A 365 -24.66 11.86 12.78
C PRO A 365 -23.62 12.24 13.84
N ASP A 366 -24.07 12.86 14.94
CA ASP A 366 -23.20 13.40 15.99
C ASP A 366 -22.27 12.34 16.61
N ILE A 367 -22.78 11.11 16.78
CA ILE A 367 -21.97 9.99 17.29
C ILE A 367 -20.79 9.66 16.37
N ILE A 368 -21.01 9.61 15.05
CA ILE A 368 -19.95 9.31 14.08
C ILE A 368 -19.00 10.50 13.98
N LEU A 369 -19.53 11.73 14.02
CA LEU A 369 -18.71 12.94 14.03
C LEU A 369 -17.70 12.91 15.20
N LYS A 370 -18.15 12.53 16.40
CA LYS A 370 -17.29 12.35 17.58
C LYS A 370 -16.29 11.22 17.40
N MET A 371 -16.69 10.08 16.84
CA MET A 371 -15.76 8.98 16.52
C MET A 371 -14.66 9.43 15.56
N MET A 372 -15.03 10.09 14.45
CA MET A 372 -14.08 10.61 13.47
C MET A 372 -13.14 11.65 14.08
N THR A 373 -13.65 12.52 14.96
CA THR A 373 -12.86 13.54 15.67
C THR A 373 -11.83 12.90 16.60
N VAL A 374 -12.24 11.92 17.42
CA VAL A 374 -11.33 11.16 18.30
C VAL A 374 -10.27 10.42 17.50
N ASN A 375 -10.68 9.76 16.40
CA ASN A 375 -9.76 9.04 15.53
C ASN A 375 -8.79 9.98 14.82
N LEU A 376 -9.23 11.19 14.46
CA LEU A 376 -8.37 12.19 13.84
C LEU A 376 -7.32 12.69 14.84
N ALA A 377 -7.74 13.04 16.06
CA ALA A 377 -6.84 13.44 17.13
C ALA A 377 -5.80 12.32 17.42
N ASN A 378 -6.27 11.08 17.54
CA ASN A 378 -5.38 9.92 17.73
C ASN A 378 -4.39 9.75 16.57
N ALA A 379 -4.84 9.87 15.31
CA ALA A 379 -3.97 9.75 14.15
C ALA A 379 -2.90 10.86 14.12
N HIS A 380 -3.24 12.10 14.47
CA HIS A 380 -2.25 13.17 14.64
C HIS A 380 -1.25 12.85 15.75
N LYS A 381 -1.70 12.37 16.91
CA LYS A 381 -0.81 11.99 18.01
C LYS A 381 0.16 10.88 17.60
N LYS A 382 -0.35 9.84 16.93
CA LYS A 382 0.46 8.72 16.38
C LYS A 382 1.46 9.18 15.31
N ALA A 383 1.12 10.22 14.54
CA ALA A 383 2.01 10.84 13.56
C ALA A 383 3.05 11.79 14.20
N GLY A 384 3.11 11.92 15.53
CA GLY A 384 4.01 12.83 16.24
C GLY A 384 3.49 14.27 16.37
N ASN A 385 2.30 14.58 15.86
CA ASN A 385 1.69 15.91 15.85
C ASN A 385 0.88 16.16 17.14
N ILE A 386 1.53 16.11 18.30
CA ILE A 386 0.88 16.19 19.62
C ILE A 386 0.08 17.49 19.81
N ALA A 387 0.63 18.63 19.36
CA ALA A 387 -0.06 19.91 19.45
C ALA A 387 -1.38 19.92 18.66
N LYS A 388 -1.42 19.26 17.49
CA LYS A 388 -2.63 19.18 16.68
C LYS A 388 -3.67 18.24 17.27
N CYS A 389 -3.24 17.13 17.88
CA CYS A 389 -4.13 16.27 18.67
C CYS A 389 -4.84 17.08 19.75
N LYS A 390 -4.08 17.86 20.54
CA LYS A 390 -4.64 18.71 21.60
C LYS A 390 -5.61 19.75 21.05
N ASP A 391 -5.22 20.48 20.01
CA ASP A 391 -6.07 21.47 19.34
C ASP A 391 -7.41 20.88 18.87
N ILE A 392 -7.41 19.67 18.33
CA ILE A 392 -8.65 19.01 17.88
C ILE A 392 -9.56 18.66 19.06
N LEU A 393 -8.99 18.16 20.17
CA LEU A 393 -9.77 17.78 21.35
C LEU A 393 -10.33 19.01 22.08
N ASP A 394 -9.53 20.06 22.23
CA ASP A 394 -9.92 21.30 22.93
C ASP A 394 -11.04 22.06 22.19
N ASN A 395 -11.12 21.93 20.87
CA ASN A 395 -12.14 22.56 20.04
C ASN A 395 -13.41 21.72 19.82
N ALA A 396 -13.46 20.50 20.35
CA ALA A 396 -14.60 19.61 20.22
C ALA A 396 -15.39 19.48 21.54
N ASP A 397 -16.72 19.52 21.46
CA ASP A 397 -17.57 19.37 22.63
C ASP A 397 -17.81 17.89 22.98
N PHE A 398 -17.10 17.42 24.01
CA PHE A 398 -17.27 16.10 24.62
C PHE A 398 -18.02 16.15 25.95
N SER A 399 -18.49 17.33 26.40
CA SER A 399 -19.06 17.51 27.73
C SER A 399 -20.37 16.73 27.94
N ALA A 400 -21.16 16.57 26.87
CA ALA A 400 -22.37 15.74 26.83
C ALA A 400 -22.16 14.37 26.15
N ALA A 401 -20.91 13.98 25.88
CA ALA A 401 -20.61 12.69 25.28
C ALA A 401 -20.69 11.57 26.33
N ASN A 402 -21.02 10.35 25.89
CA ASN A 402 -21.09 9.20 26.77
C ASN A 402 -19.70 8.82 27.34
N ASP A 403 -19.70 7.96 28.35
CA ASP A 403 -18.48 7.58 29.07
C ASP A 403 -17.41 6.94 28.17
N SER A 404 -17.79 6.28 27.06
CA SER A 404 -16.81 5.73 26.13
C SER A 404 -16.02 6.80 25.37
N PHE A 405 -16.66 7.91 24.97
CA PHE A 405 -15.91 9.06 24.41
C PHE A 405 -15.04 9.72 25.47
N GLN A 406 -15.54 9.89 26.69
CA GLN A 406 -14.76 10.43 27.82
C GLN A 406 -13.52 9.58 28.09
N LEU A 407 -13.64 8.24 28.03
CA LEU A 407 -12.52 7.31 28.18
C LEU A 407 -11.47 7.54 27.08
N CYS A 408 -11.90 7.64 25.82
CA CYS A 408 -11.00 7.89 24.69
C CYS A 408 -10.26 9.23 24.82
N VAL A 409 -10.95 10.29 25.23
CA VAL A 409 -10.34 11.62 25.46
C VAL A 409 -9.34 11.55 26.62
N ALA A 410 -9.68 10.89 27.72
CA ALA A 410 -8.77 10.70 28.86
C ALA A 410 -7.52 9.90 28.45
N ALA A 411 -7.68 8.85 27.62
CA ALA A 411 -6.57 8.08 27.09
C ALA A 411 -5.64 8.91 26.19
N LEU A 412 -6.21 9.78 25.34
CA LEU A 412 -5.42 10.68 24.50
C LEU A 412 -4.66 11.75 25.31
N HIS A 413 -5.20 12.15 26.46
CA HIS A 413 -4.49 13.01 27.42
C HIS A 413 -3.55 12.24 28.36
N GLU A 414 -3.54 10.91 28.30
CA GLU A 414 -2.81 10.04 29.24
C GLU A 414 -3.20 10.32 30.72
N ASP A 415 -4.44 10.74 30.97
CA ASP A 415 -5.00 10.94 32.31
C ASP A 415 -5.36 9.59 32.94
N ILE A 416 -4.36 8.91 33.49
CA ILE A 416 -4.49 7.58 34.08
C ILE A 416 -5.57 7.51 35.17
N PRO A 417 -5.63 8.44 36.16
CA PRO A 417 -6.70 8.42 37.15
C PRO A 417 -8.10 8.49 36.54
N ARG A 418 -8.28 9.35 35.52
CA ARG A 418 -9.57 9.47 34.84
C ARG A 418 -9.91 8.21 34.05
N VAL A 419 -8.95 7.63 33.34
CA VAL A 419 -9.12 6.34 32.62
C VAL A 419 -9.60 5.25 33.59
N ILE A 420 -8.90 5.04 34.71
CA ILE A 420 -9.24 4.04 35.74
C ILE A 420 -10.67 4.25 36.27
N SER A 421 -11.06 5.50 36.52
CA SER A 421 -12.40 5.83 37.03
C SER A 421 -13.52 5.51 36.03
N LEU A 422 -13.23 5.55 34.73
CA LEU A 422 -14.21 5.34 33.65
C LEU A 422 -14.35 3.88 33.22
N MET A 423 -13.35 3.02 33.51
CA MET A 423 -13.34 1.62 33.05
C MET A 423 -14.55 0.81 33.53
N ALA A 424 -14.89 0.88 34.82
CA ALA A 424 -16.05 0.16 35.34
C ALA A 424 -17.39 0.65 34.75
N PRO A 425 -17.69 1.97 34.69
CA PRO A 425 -18.88 2.49 34.02
C PRO A 425 -19.03 2.05 32.56
N VAL A 426 -17.99 2.17 31.73
CA VAL A 426 -18.10 1.83 30.30
C VAL A 426 -18.28 0.32 30.07
N ALA A 427 -17.74 -0.52 30.96
CA ALA A 427 -17.90 -1.97 30.90
C ALA A 427 -19.32 -2.37 31.32
N GLN A 428 -19.81 -1.86 32.44
CA GLN A 428 -21.16 -2.13 32.95
C GLN A 428 -22.25 -1.61 31.99
N GLY A 429 -22.01 -0.47 31.34
CA GLY A 429 -22.90 0.07 30.32
C GLY A 429 -22.84 -0.65 28.98
N GLY A 430 -21.97 -1.65 28.81
CA GLY A 430 -21.79 -2.39 27.55
C GLY A 430 -21.23 -1.53 26.40
N GLN A 431 -20.62 -0.39 26.71
CA GLN A 431 -20.13 0.56 25.71
C GLN A 431 -18.73 0.19 25.21
N VAL A 432 -17.91 -0.42 26.08
CA VAL A 432 -16.55 -0.87 25.77
C VAL A 432 -16.36 -2.26 26.35
N HIS A 433 -16.31 -3.26 25.47
CA HIS A 433 -15.96 -4.62 25.85
C HIS A 433 -14.45 -4.81 25.96
N ALA A 434 -14.02 -5.89 26.61
CA ALA A 434 -12.61 -6.22 26.78
C ALA A 434 -11.83 -6.26 25.44
N GLY A 435 -12.44 -6.84 24.39
CA GLY A 435 -11.86 -6.83 23.04
C GLY A 435 -11.69 -5.42 22.48
N ASN A 436 -12.66 -4.52 22.71
CA ASN A 436 -12.54 -3.12 22.28
C ASN A 436 -11.36 -2.43 22.97
N PHE A 437 -11.18 -2.64 24.28
CA PHE A 437 -10.07 -2.02 25.02
C PHE A 437 -8.69 -2.46 24.50
N ARG A 438 -8.57 -3.75 24.16
CA ARG A 438 -7.36 -4.35 23.60
C ARG A 438 -7.08 -3.88 22.18
N ASP A 439 -8.12 -3.69 21.37
CA ASP A 439 -7.97 -3.50 19.92
C ASP A 439 -8.07 -2.05 19.47
N TRP A 440 -8.68 -1.16 20.23
CA TRP A 440 -8.87 0.23 19.80
C TRP A 440 -7.56 1.02 19.86
N PRO A 441 -7.08 1.58 18.73
CA PRO A 441 -5.77 2.23 18.68
C PRO A 441 -5.68 3.50 19.51
N VAL A 442 -6.81 4.08 19.94
CA VAL A 442 -6.85 5.25 20.83
C VAL A 442 -6.44 4.91 22.26
N LEU A 443 -6.58 3.64 22.66
CA LEU A 443 -6.21 3.17 24.00
C LEU A 443 -4.75 2.71 24.10
N ASP A 444 -4.03 2.62 22.97
CA ASP A 444 -2.61 2.27 22.94
C ASP A 444 -1.74 3.14 23.88
N TRP A 445 -2.16 4.37 24.15
CA TRP A 445 -1.41 5.33 24.99
C TRP A 445 -1.41 4.98 26.47
N VAL A 446 -2.39 4.19 26.93
CA VAL A 446 -2.58 3.89 28.35
C VAL A 446 -2.64 2.40 28.63
N ARG A 447 -2.78 1.56 27.60
CA ARG A 447 -3.01 0.12 27.71
C ARG A 447 -1.94 -0.61 28.53
N ASP A 448 -0.68 -0.20 28.39
CA ASP A 448 0.45 -0.85 29.05
C ASP A 448 0.78 -0.24 30.44
N HIS A 449 0.01 0.74 30.91
CA HIS A 449 0.23 1.35 32.22
C HIS A 449 -0.14 0.36 33.34
N PRO A 450 0.73 0.09 34.34
CA PRO A 450 0.50 -0.95 35.36
C PRO A 450 -0.87 -0.86 36.05
N ASP A 451 -1.26 0.34 36.48
CA ASP A 451 -2.55 0.54 37.15
C ASP A 451 -3.75 0.30 36.24
N VAL A 452 -3.61 0.56 34.93
CA VAL A 452 -4.65 0.28 33.93
C VAL A 452 -4.75 -1.22 33.69
N VAL A 453 -3.61 -1.93 33.64
CA VAL A 453 -3.58 -3.40 33.51
C VAL A 453 -4.30 -4.07 34.68
N VAL A 454 -3.96 -3.68 35.92
CA VAL A 454 -4.62 -4.19 37.13
C VAL A 454 -6.11 -3.87 37.09
N LYS A 455 -6.46 -2.62 36.77
CA LYS A 455 -7.88 -2.23 36.73
C LYS A 455 -8.65 -2.96 35.64
N PHE A 456 -8.02 -3.26 34.51
CA PHE A 456 -8.64 -4.00 33.42
C PHE A 456 -9.04 -5.40 33.87
N GLU A 457 -8.13 -6.13 34.53
CA GLU A 457 -8.40 -7.48 35.03
C GLU A 457 -9.51 -7.48 36.10
N GLU A 458 -9.53 -6.48 36.99
CA GLU A 458 -10.62 -6.30 37.95
C GLU A 458 -11.98 -6.07 37.27
N VAL A 459 -12.02 -5.28 36.20
CA VAL A 459 -13.28 -4.85 35.56
C VAL A 459 -13.82 -5.91 34.60
N TYR A 460 -12.95 -6.56 33.83
CA TYR A 460 -13.34 -7.48 32.75
C TYR A 460 -13.17 -8.96 33.12
N GLY A 461 -12.48 -9.28 34.22
CA GLY A 461 -12.29 -10.65 34.70
C GLY A 461 -11.32 -11.49 33.86
N GLU A 462 -10.55 -10.86 32.97
CA GLU A 462 -9.56 -11.51 32.11
C GLU A 462 -8.32 -10.60 31.94
N PRO A 463 -7.12 -11.17 31.68
CA PRO A 463 -5.90 -10.38 31.55
C PRO A 463 -5.92 -9.51 30.29
N ILE A 464 -5.36 -8.31 30.37
CA ILE A 464 -5.35 -7.38 29.22
C ILE A 464 -4.58 -7.94 28.03
N GLN A 465 -3.46 -8.63 28.29
CA GLN A 465 -2.75 -9.43 27.30
C GLN A 465 -3.28 -10.85 27.37
N LYS A 466 -3.82 -11.37 26.26
CA LYS A 466 -4.13 -12.80 26.17
C LYS A 466 -2.79 -13.56 26.23
N LYS A 467 -2.64 -14.47 27.19
CA LYS A 467 -1.59 -15.49 27.10
C LYS A 467 -1.87 -16.28 25.82
N VAL A 468 -0.87 -16.40 24.94
CA VAL A 468 -0.96 -17.36 23.84
C VAL A 468 -0.94 -18.73 24.50
N ASP A 469 -2.05 -19.46 24.46
CA ASP A 469 -2.04 -20.86 24.87
C ASP A 469 -1.08 -21.61 23.95
N GLU A 470 -0.07 -22.26 24.54
CA GLU A 470 0.95 -23.00 23.79
C GLU A 470 0.34 -24.16 22.98
N ASP A 471 -0.88 -24.59 23.32
CA ASP A 471 -1.65 -25.66 22.66
C ASP A 471 -2.30 -25.25 21.32
N ILE A 472 -2.33 -23.96 20.95
CA ILE A 472 -2.90 -23.51 19.66
C ILE A 472 -1.93 -23.72 18.48
N ARG A 473 -0.70 -24.20 18.73
CA ARG A 473 0.29 -24.46 17.66
C ARG A 473 -0.12 -25.56 16.67
N ASP A 474 -1.02 -26.46 17.05
CA ASP A 474 -1.29 -27.68 16.27
C ASP A 474 -2.59 -27.66 15.42
N GLU A 475 -3.40 -26.59 15.46
CA GLU A 475 -4.65 -26.51 14.69
C GLU A 475 -4.67 -25.44 13.57
N ILE A 476 -3.52 -24.89 13.18
CA ILE A 476 -3.43 -24.03 11.99
C ILE A 476 -3.00 -24.87 10.79
N ILE A 477 -3.96 -25.53 10.14
CA ILE A 477 -3.78 -26.03 8.77
C ILE A 477 -4.17 -24.88 7.83
N VAL A 478 -3.19 -24.22 7.23
CA VAL A 478 -3.42 -23.36 6.07
C VAL A 478 -3.39 -24.26 4.84
N GLU A 479 -4.57 -24.58 4.29
CA GLU A 479 -4.65 -25.14 2.94
C GLU A 479 -4.45 -23.99 1.93
N ASP A 480 -3.21 -23.82 1.48
CA ASP A 480 -2.89 -23.06 0.27
C ASP A 480 -3.16 -23.96 -0.94
N VAL A 481 -4.37 -23.86 -1.52
CA VAL A 481 -4.65 -24.53 -2.80
C VAL A 481 -4.33 -23.57 -3.92
N ALA A 482 -3.05 -23.58 -4.32
CA ALA A 482 -2.69 -23.30 -5.70
C ALA A 482 -2.17 -24.61 -6.30
N ASP A 483 -3.01 -25.26 -7.11
CA ASP A 483 -2.60 -26.31 -8.04
C ASP A 483 -1.51 -25.75 -8.97
N LEU A 484 -0.26 -25.88 -8.54
CA LEU A 484 0.92 -25.72 -9.37
C LEU A 484 1.40 -27.12 -9.77
N ASN A 485 0.57 -27.85 -10.51
CA ASN A 485 0.97 -29.03 -11.29
C ASN A 485 -0.10 -29.30 -12.36
N ASP A 486 -0.05 -28.54 -13.45
CA ASP A 486 -0.43 -29.04 -14.78
C ASP A 486 0.21 -28.13 -15.84
N VAL A 487 1.53 -28.31 -16.01
CA VAL A 487 2.19 -28.01 -17.28
C VAL A 487 2.47 -29.37 -17.90
N ASP A 488 1.50 -29.87 -18.66
CA ASP A 488 1.71 -31.07 -19.46
C ASP A 488 2.60 -30.70 -20.65
N ASP A 489 3.73 -31.37 -20.69
CA ASP A 489 4.83 -31.21 -21.63
C ASP A 489 4.51 -32.01 -22.90
N THR A 490 3.56 -31.54 -23.70
CA THR A 490 3.39 -32.06 -25.07
C THR A 490 3.05 -30.95 -26.06
N GLY A 491 4.10 -30.32 -26.59
CA GLY A 491 3.99 -29.57 -27.83
C GLY A 491 3.51 -30.48 -28.96
N THR A 492 2.26 -30.30 -29.41
CA THR A 492 1.90 -30.60 -30.80
C THR A 492 0.77 -29.70 -31.30
N VAL A 493 1.03 -29.10 -32.46
CA VAL A 493 0.09 -28.33 -33.29
C VAL A 493 -0.85 -29.30 -34.01
N HIS A 494 -2.16 -29.03 -33.97
CA HIS A 494 -3.05 -29.15 -35.13
C HIS A 494 -4.26 -28.21 -35.01
#